data_AF-A0A7Y3PA09-F1
#
_entry.id   AF-A0A7Y3PA09-F1
#
_cell.length_a   1.000
_cell.length_b   1.000
_cell.length_c   1.000
_cell.angle_alpha   90.00
_cell.angle_beta   90.00
_cell.angle_gamma   90.00
#
_symmetry.space_group_name_H-M   'P 1'
#
loop_
_entity.id
_entity.type
_entity.pdbx_description
1 polymer ?
#
loop_
_entity_poly.entity_id
_entity_poly.type
_entity_poly.pdbx_seq_one_letter_code
_entity_poly.pdbx_strand_id
1 'polypeptide(L)'
;MIIADKTLAWFGVAGTLCDAVGGLYLTYDLLGGSRGPLGLITRAATYGLIFALGYGLAFGPAFGAIAGLCLGGILAFELWRVAHHQRAYGSSPLYHAGASGAARGFALGMASMPRFGWRFGALFGVLNAAFLSVAHRLNFAATRDYAPTPHLRLSAHARNGALARAVEIGAAGAITGWIEGRRGHAAGFGMAIGLVVGLIGLVVGVVSPAVEWRIENLPERALAALGFALIALGLIFQSVQYVTVIVGR
;
A
#
# COMPACT_ATOMS: atom_id res chain seq x y z
N MET A 1 -17.62 6.74 29.86
CA MET A 1 -17.54 7.09 28.42
C MET A 1 -16.65 6.05 27.75
N ILE A 2 -17.23 5.08 27.05
CA ILE A 2 -16.56 3.86 26.60
C ILE A 2 -15.94 4.12 25.22
N ILE A 3 -14.83 4.87 25.17
CA ILE A 3 -13.95 4.75 24.01
C ILE A 3 -13.24 3.41 24.20
N ALA A 4 -13.57 2.42 23.37
CA ALA A 4 -12.97 1.09 23.48
C ALA A 4 -11.43 1.21 23.41
N ASP A 5 -10.71 0.56 24.33
CA ASP A 5 -9.23 0.58 24.41
C ASP A 5 -8.54 0.34 23.06
N LYS A 6 -9.18 -0.43 22.18
CA LYS A 6 -8.74 -0.69 20.82
C LYS A 6 -8.68 0.57 19.95
N THR A 7 -9.68 1.44 20.03
CA THR A 7 -9.73 2.70 19.27
C THR A 7 -8.63 3.65 19.74
N LEU A 8 -8.38 3.69 21.06
CA LEU A 8 -7.29 4.47 21.66
C LEU A 8 -5.91 3.95 21.23
N ALA A 9 -5.72 2.63 21.22
CA ALA A 9 -4.50 2.01 20.72
C ALA A 9 -4.24 2.36 19.24
N TRP A 10 -5.28 2.39 18.41
CA TRP A 10 -5.16 2.81 17.01
C TRP A 10 -4.74 4.28 16.86
N PHE A 11 -5.27 5.19 17.68
CA PHE A 11 -4.84 6.59 17.70
C PHE A 11 -3.37 6.73 18.12
N GLY A 12 -2.93 5.98 19.12
CA GLY A 12 -1.53 5.95 19.55
C GLY A 12 -0.58 5.50 18.45
N VAL A 13 -0.90 4.38 17.78
CA VAL A 13 -0.12 3.85 16.65
C VAL A 13 -0.11 4.81 15.46
N ALA A 14 -1.25 5.39 15.11
CA ALA A 14 -1.34 6.37 14.04
C ALA A 14 -0.49 7.61 14.35
N GLY A 15 -0.52 8.07 15.60
CA GLY A 15 0.29 9.19 16.06
C GLY A 15 1.78 8.94 15.95
N THR A 16 2.26 7.79 16.47
CA THR A 16 3.69 7.42 16.38
C THR A 16 4.17 7.24 14.94
N LEU A 17 3.32 6.69 14.05
CA LEU A 17 3.64 6.59 12.63
C LEU A 17 3.76 7.97 11.97
N CYS A 18 2.85 8.89 12.29
CA CYS A 18 2.91 10.26 11.76
C CYS A 18 4.17 10.98 12.22
N ASP A 19 4.55 10.85 13.50
CA ASP A 19 5.78 11.44 14.04
C ASP A 19 7.03 10.84 13.41
N ALA A 20 7.09 9.51 13.26
CA ALA A 20 8.22 8.82 12.65
C ALA A 20 8.40 9.24 11.18
N VAL A 21 7.31 9.29 10.41
CA VAL A 21 7.34 9.72 9.02
C VAL A 21 7.68 11.22 8.94
N GLY A 22 7.05 12.07 9.74
CA GLY A 22 7.30 13.51 9.76
C GLY A 22 8.74 13.86 10.16
N GLY A 23 9.31 13.14 11.13
CA GLY A 23 10.72 13.24 11.50
C GLY A 23 11.64 12.88 10.33
N LEU A 24 11.34 11.82 9.58
CA LEU A 24 12.11 11.48 8.37
C LEU A 24 12.06 12.58 7.31
N TYR A 25 10.91 13.22 7.10
CA TYR A 25 10.80 14.38 6.19
C TYR A 25 11.66 15.56 6.65
N LEU A 26 11.64 15.88 7.94
CA LEU A 26 12.41 17.00 8.51
C LEU A 26 13.93 16.75 8.48
N THR A 27 14.34 15.53 8.88
CA THR A 27 15.76 15.15 8.89
C THR A 27 16.34 15.16 7.48
N TYR A 28 15.50 14.86 6.48
CA TYR A 28 15.91 14.89 5.08
C TYR A 28 16.06 16.30 4.53
N ASP A 29 15.19 17.25 4.93
CA ASP A 29 15.36 18.68 4.63
C ASP A 29 16.72 19.19 5.15
N LEU A 30 17.11 18.74 6.35
CA LEU A 30 18.38 19.08 6.98
C LEU A 30 19.61 18.41 6.34
N LEU A 31 19.45 17.24 5.69
CA LEU A 31 20.56 16.44 5.13
C LEU A 31 20.81 16.67 3.63
N GLY A 32 20.05 17.54 2.96
CA GLY A 32 20.36 18.02 1.62
C GLY A 32 19.73 17.23 0.46
N GLY A 33 18.56 17.71 0.01
CA GLY A 33 18.25 17.83 -1.41
C GLY A 33 17.83 16.60 -2.23
N SER A 34 17.41 16.88 -3.47
CA SER A 34 16.46 16.19 -4.37
C SER A 34 16.84 14.84 -5.02
N ARG A 35 17.81 14.07 -4.50
CA ARG A 35 18.24 12.78 -5.13
C ARG A 35 18.32 11.54 -4.21
N GLY A 36 17.89 11.64 -2.96
CA GLY A 36 18.02 10.60 -1.94
C GLY A 36 16.75 9.76 -1.67
N PRO A 37 16.73 8.97 -0.58
CA PRO A 37 15.65 8.03 -0.21
C PRO A 37 14.28 8.69 0.06
N LEU A 38 14.17 10.01 0.02
CA LEU A 38 12.90 10.72 0.21
C LEU A 38 11.83 10.32 -0.80
N GLY A 39 12.22 10.08 -2.06
CA GLY A 39 11.30 9.57 -3.08
C GLY A 39 10.72 8.21 -2.70
N LEU A 40 11.41 7.41 -1.88
CA LEU A 40 10.86 6.15 -1.36
C LEU A 40 9.82 6.41 -0.27
N ILE A 41 10.10 7.34 0.65
CA ILE A 41 9.24 7.64 1.80
C ILE A 41 7.93 8.31 1.35
N THR A 42 8.01 9.28 0.43
CA THR A 42 6.85 9.93 -0.18
C THR A 42 5.97 8.91 -0.90
N ARG A 43 6.56 8.06 -1.74
CA ARG A 43 5.82 6.97 -2.40
C ARG A 43 5.18 6.03 -1.37
N ALA A 44 5.93 5.60 -0.36
CA ALA A 44 5.44 4.67 0.65
C ALA A 44 4.25 5.26 1.42
N ALA A 45 4.32 6.54 1.77
CA ALA A 45 3.22 7.26 2.43
C ALA A 45 2.02 7.44 1.49
N THR A 46 2.21 7.91 0.26
CA THR A 46 1.11 8.16 -0.69
C THR A 46 0.41 6.87 -1.09
N TYR A 47 1.15 5.86 -1.55
CA TYR A 47 0.56 4.59 -1.94
C TYR A 47 0.05 3.82 -0.73
N GLY A 48 0.74 3.90 0.41
CA GLY A 48 0.27 3.33 1.66
C GLY A 48 -1.07 3.89 2.09
N LEU A 49 -1.28 5.21 1.98
CA LEU A 49 -2.56 5.84 2.27
C LEU A 49 -3.66 5.42 1.28
N ILE A 50 -3.36 5.40 -0.02
CA ILE A 50 -4.33 4.96 -1.05
C ILE A 50 -4.77 3.52 -0.78
N PHE A 51 -3.83 2.61 -0.51
CA PHE A 51 -4.14 1.22 -0.17
C PHE A 51 -4.85 1.11 1.17
N ALA A 52 -4.43 1.86 2.20
CA ALA A 52 -5.04 1.82 3.52
C ALA A 52 -6.51 2.27 3.48
N LEU A 53 -6.80 3.36 2.78
CA LEU A 53 -8.17 3.85 2.62
C LEU A 53 -8.99 2.93 1.72
N GLY A 54 -8.45 2.56 0.56
CA GLY A 54 -9.17 1.72 -0.40
C GLY A 54 -9.55 0.36 0.18
N TYR A 55 -8.60 -0.35 0.78
CA TYR A 55 -8.87 -1.64 1.40
C TYR A 55 -9.55 -1.51 2.77
N GLY A 56 -9.27 -0.43 3.52
CA GLY A 56 -9.87 -0.16 4.82
C GLY A 56 -11.38 0.06 4.74
N LEU A 57 -11.84 0.80 3.73
CA LEU A 57 -13.26 1.01 3.47
C LEU A 57 -13.99 -0.28 3.09
N ALA A 58 -13.34 -1.18 2.35
CA ALA A 58 -13.95 -2.42 1.90
C ALA A 58 -13.93 -3.54 2.95
N PHE A 59 -12.80 -3.73 3.64
CA PHE A 59 -12.57 -4.90 4.50
C PHE A 59 -12.38 -4.57 5.98
N GLY A 60 -12.38 -3.28 6.33
CA GLY A 60 -12.23 -2.78 7.69
C GLY A 60 -10.84 -2.21 7.98
N PRO A 61 -10.70 -1.41 9.05
CA PRO A 61 -9.52 -0.59 9.31
C PRO A 61 -8.24 -1.42 9.52
N ALA A 62 -8.33 -2.59 10.18
CA ALA A 62 -7.18 -3.45 10.40
C ALA A 62 -6.61 -4.04 9.10
N PHE A 63 -7.50 -4.45 8.18
CA PHE A 63 -7.10 -4.93 6.86
C PHE A 63 -6.44 -3.79 6.08
N GLY A 64 -7.08 -2.61 6.07
CA GLY A 64 -6.55 -1.41 5.43
C GLY A 64 -5.15 -1.05 5.94
N ALA A 65 -4.95 -0.98 7.26
CA ALA A 65 -3.66 -0.63 7.84
C ALA A 65 -2.54 -1.58 7.42
N ILE A 66 -2.76 -2.90 7.53
CA ILE A 66 -1.75 -3.91 7.16
C ILE A 66 -1.49 -3.87 5.65
N ALA A 67 -2.54 -3.86 4.83
CA ALA A 67 -2.42 -3.81 3.38
C ALA A 67 -1.74 -2.51 2.92
N GLY A 68 -2.05 -1.38 3.54
CA GLY A 68 -1.46 -0.08 3.27
C GLY A 68 0.03 -0.05 3.54
N LEU A 69 0.44 -0.46 4.73
CA LEU A 69 1.86 -0.50 5.11
C LEU A 69 2.66 -1.45 4.20
N CYS A 70 2.16 -2.67 4.00
CA CYS A 70 2.88 -3.67 3.20
C CYS A 70 2.88 -3.34 1.71
N LEU A 71 1.71 -3.15 1.09
CA LEU A 71 1.61 -2.92 -0.36
C LEU A 71 2.14 -1.55 -0.76
N GLY A 72 1.92 -0.52 0.07
CA GLY A 72 2.49 0.81 -0.13
C GLY A 72 4.02 0.77 -0.10
N GLY A 73 4.60 0.08 0.90
CA GLY A 73 6.05 -0.09 1.00
C GLY A 73 6.64 -0.88 -0.18
N ILE A 74 6.02 -2.00 -0.56
CA ILE A 74 6.47 -2.81 -1.71
C ILE A 74 6.44 -1.98 -3.00
N LEU A 75 5.31 -1.31 -3.28
CA LEU A 75 5.16 -0.52 -4.50
C LEU A 75 6.14 0.66 -4.52
N ALA A 76 6.33 1.34 -3.39
CA ALA A 76 7.29 2.43 -3.27
C ALA A 76 8.72 1.96 -3.54
N PHE A 77 9.11 0.82 -2.99
CA PHE A 77 10.43 0.24 -3.20
C PHE A 77 10.65 -0.16 -4.66
N GLU A 78 9.65 -0.76 -5.30
CA GLU A 78 9.71 -1.08 -6.72
C GLU A 78 9.86 0.17 -7.58
N LEU A 79 9.03 1.19 -7.37
CA LEU A 79 9.08 2.45 -8.12
C LEU A 79 10.37 3.21 -7.89
N TRP A 80 10.88 3.25 -6.65
CA TRP A 80 12.20 3.82 -6.36
C TRP A 80 13.31 3.10 -7.12
N ARG A 81 13.28 1.76 -7.15
CA ARG A 81 14.25 0.96 -7.90
C ARG A 81 14.16 1.19 -9.40
N VAL A 82 12.94 1.27 -9.97
CA VAL A 82 12.72 1.62 -11.39
C VAL A 82 13.29 3.00 -11.67
N ALA A 83 12.94 4.01 -10.88
CA ALA A 83 13.39 5.37 -11.09
C ALA A 83 14.92 5.48 -11.03
N HIS A 84 15.56 4.79 -10.09
CA HIS A 84 17.01 4.77 -9.99
C HIS A 84 17.68 4.07 -11.19
N HIS A 85 17.14 2.93 -11.63
CA HIS A 85 17.70 2.19 -12.77
C HIS A 85 17.44 2.87 -14.12
N GLN A 86 16.26 3.45 -14.34
CA GLN A 86 15.99 4.22 -15.57
C GLN A 86 16.91 5.44 -15.68
N ARG A 87 17.21 6.13 -14.57
CA ARG A 87 18.17 7.24 -14.55
C ARG A 87 19.59 6.79 -14.89
N ALA A 88 19.96 5.56 -14.54
CA ALA A 88 21.31 5.02 -14.78
C ALA A 88 21.48 4.33 -16.15
N TYR A 89 20.44 3.66 -16.67
CA TYR A 89 20.55 2.75 -17.81
C TYR A 89 19.47 2.91 -18.90
N GLY A 90 18.55 3.89 -18.78
CA GLY A 90 17.54 4.18 -19.81
C GLY A 90 16.51 3.08 -20.08
N SER A 91 16.52 1.99 -19.30
CA SER A 91 15.62 0.84 -19.44
C SER A 91 15.05 0.40 -18.08
N SER A 92 13.85 -0.18 -18.06
CA SER A 92 13.17 -0.65 -16.84
C SER A 92 13.49 -2.14 -16.60
N PRO A 93 14.27 -2.51 -15.57
CA PRO A 93 14.82 -3.86 -15.42
C PRO A 93 13.91 -4.83 -14.65
N LEU A 94 12.70 -4.42 -14.27
CA LEU A 94 11.86 -5.16 -13.32
C LEU A 94 10.99 -6.27 -13.95
N TYR A 95 11.32 -6.69 -15.16
CA TYR A 95 10.70 -7.81 -15.87
C TYR A 95 10.87 -9.18 -15.18
N HIS A 96 11.71 -9.29 -14.13
CA HIS A 96 12.10 -10.58 -13.55
C HIS A 96 11.88 -10.76 -12.04
N ALA A 97 11.26 -9.82 -11.34
CA ALA A 97 11.07 -9.95 -9.90
C ALA A 97 9.78 -10.70 -9.54
N GLY A 98 9.72 -12.02 -9.80
CA GLY A 98 8.66 -12.87 -9.23
C GLY A 98 8.53 -12.72 -7.71
N ALA A 99 9.64 -12.38 -7.05
CA ALA A 99 9.69 -12.06 -5.62
C ALA A 99 8.79 -10.89 -5.20
N SER A 100 8.58 -9.86 -6.04
CA SER A 100 7.70 -8.75 -5.67
C SER A 100 6.22 -9.10 -5.82
N GLY A 101 5.89 -9.91 -6.83
CA GLY A 101 4.59 -10.59 -6.93
C GLY A 101 4.30 -11.44 -5.69
N ALA A 102 5.27 -12.26 -5.28
CA ALA A 102 5.18 -13.08 -4.06
C ALA A 102 4.96 -12.22 -2.81
N ALA A 103 5.76 -11.17 -2.62
CA ALA A 103 5.65 -10.27 -1.48
C ALA A 103 4.28 -9.60 -1.38
N ARG A 104 3.69 -9.18 -2.51
CA ARG A 104 2.32 -8.63 -2.56
C ARG A 104 1.28 -9.67 -2.18
N GLY A 105 1.45 -10.92 -2.62
CA GLY A 105 0.57 -12.02 -2.25
C GLY A 105 0.60 -12.31 -0.75
N PHE A 106 1.80 -12.36 -0.16
CA PHE A 106 1.95 -12.51 1.29
C PHE A 106 1.37 -11.33 2.07
N ALA A 107 1.55 -10.10 1.59
CA ALA A 107 0.97 -8.91 2.20
C ALA A 107 -0.56 -8.98 2.30
N LEU A 108 -1.23 -9.41 1.22
CA LEU A 108 -2.69 -9.62 1.22
C LEU A 108 -3.10 -10.78 2.14
N GLY A 109 -2.31 -11.85 2.19
CA GLY A 109 -2.45 -12.94 3.15
C GLY A 109 -2.45 -12.44 4.60
N MET A 110 -1.42 -11.69 4.98
CA MET A 110 -1.30 -11.08 6.31
C MET A 110 -2.45 -10.14 6.63
N ALA A 111 -2.85 -9.29 5.68
CA ALA A 111 -3.97 -8.36 5.86
C ALA A 111 -5.30 -9.08 6.14
N SER A 112 -5.48 -10.30 5.62
CA SER A 112 -6.69 -11.10 5.86
C SER A 112 -6.72 -11.82 7.22
N MET A 113 -5.57 -11.99 7.89
CA MET A 113 -5.47 -12.74 9.15
C MET A 113 -6.35 -12.20 10.29
N PRO A 114 -6.44 -10.87 10.54
CA PRO A 114 -7.26 -10.35 11.64
C PRO A 114 -8.76 -10.64 11.48
N ARG A 115 -9.23 -10.85 10.24
CA ARG A 115 -10.66 -11.05 9.93
C ARG A 115 -11.03 -12.52 9.78
N PHE A 116 -10.17 -13.33 9.17
CA PHE A 116 -10.51 -14.71 8.80
C PHE A 116 -9.72 -15.76 9.58
N GLY A 117 -8.71 -15.36 10.34
CA GLY A 117 -7.83 -16.22 11.12
C GLY A 117 -6.51 -16.53 10.40
N TRP A 118 -5.54 -17.04 11.16
CA TRP A 118 -4.18 -17.29 10.68
C TRP A 118 -4.11 -18.36 9.58
N ARG A 119 -4.92 -19.43 9.68
CA ARG A 119 -4.95 -20.54 8.69
C ARG A 119 -5.36 -20.03 7.31
N PHE A 120 -6.49 -19.33 7.27
CA PHE A 120 -6.98 -18.70 6.05
C PHE A 120 -5.95 -17.73 5.47
N GLY A 121 -5.39 -16.84 6.30
CA GLY A 121 -4.44 -15.84 5.80
C GLY A 121 -3.11 -16.43 5.31
N ALA A 122 -2.63 -17.51 5.94
CA ALA A 122 -1.44 -18.23 5.48
C ALA A 122 -1.70 -18.90 4.12
N LEU A 123 -2.79 -19.66 4.00
CA LEU A 123 -3.14 -20.36 2.76
C LEU A 123 -3.44 -19.37 1.61
N PHE A 124 -4.20 -18.32 1.89
CA PHE A 124 -4.50 -17.24 0.94
C PHE A 124 -3.23 -16.50 0.51
N GLY A 125 -2.32 -16.24 1.46
CA GLY A 125 -1.03 -15.60 1.18
C GLY A 125 -0.15 -16.44 0.26
N VAL A 126 -0.02 -17.74 0.53
CA VAL A 126 0.77 -18.68 -0.29
C VAL A 126 0.18 -18.82 -1.69
N LEU A 127 -1.14 -19.01 -1.81
CA LEU A 127 -1.80 -19.12 -3.11
C LEU A 127 -1.66 -17.84 -3.93
N ASN A 128 -1.89 -16.67 -3.31
CA ASN A 128 -1.67 -15.40 -3.98
C ASN A 128 -0.22 -15.20 -4.37
N ALA A 129 0.73 -15.55 -3.50
CA ALA A 129 2.15 -15.41 -3.81
C ALA A 129 2.51 -16.24 -5.05
N ALA A 130 1.97 -17.45 -5.18
CA ALA A 130 2.15 -18.28 -6.36
C ALA A 130 1.53 -17.64 -7.62
N PHE A 131 0.24 -17.25 -7.58
CA PHE A 131 -0.43 -16.66 -8.74
C PHE A 131 0.20 -15.33 -9.18
N LEU A 132 0.47 -14.42 -8.25
CA LEU A 132 1.10 -13.12 -8.55
C LEU A 132 2.55 -13.28 -9.04
N SER A 133 3.27 -14.29 -8.57
CA SER A 133 4.61 -14.62 -9.09
C SER A 133 4.54 -15.05 -10.55
N VAL A 134 3.55 -15.87 -10.92
CA VAL A 134 3.32 -16.29 -12.30
C VAL A 134 2.88 -15.10 -13.16
N ALA A 135 1.96 -14.27 -12.67
CA ALA A 135 1.51 -13.06 -13.35
C ALA A 135 2.63 -12.07 -13.66
N HIS A 136 3.58 -11.90 -12.72
CA HIS A 136 4.76 -11.07 -12.92
C HIS A 136 5.69 -11.66 -13.99
N ARG A 137 5.82 -12.99 -14.07
CA ARG A 137 6.56 -13.65 -15.15
C ARG A 137 5.88 -13.51 -16.51
N LEU A 138 4.55 -13.40 -16.54
CA LEU A 138 3.74 -13.17 -17.73
C LEU A 138 3.60 -11.69 -18.11
N ASN A 139 4.54 -10.84 -17.70
CA ASN A 139 4.66 -9.45 -18.14
C ASN A 139 3.62 -8.44 -17.60
N PHE A 140 2.74 -8.81 -16.66
CA PHE A 140 1.73 -7.90 -16.06
C PHE A 140 2.27 -7.02 -14.92
N ALA A 141 3.57 -6.68 -14.93
CA ALA A 141 4.16 -5.81 -13.93
C ALA A 141 3.59 -4.37 -14.04
N ALA A 142 3.19 -3.79 -12.90
CA ALA A 142 2.64 -2.43 -12.83
C ALA A 142 3.67 -1.34 -13.18
N THR A 143 4.96 -1.68 -13.15
CA THR A 143 6.09 -0.78 -13.39
C THR A 143 6.54 -0.71 -14.85
N ARG A 144 5.92 -1.49 -15.75
CA ARG A 144 6.29 -1.54 -17.17
C ARG A 144 6.08 -0.22 -17.88
N ASP A 145 5.02 0.50 -17.52
CA ASP A 145 4.65 1.79 -18.12
C ASP A 145 5.14 2.98 -17.29
N TYR A 146 6.22 2.82 -16.51
CA TYR A 146 6.75 3.93 -15.73
C TYR A 146 7.22 5.06 -16.67
N ALA A 147 6.40 6.12 -16.72
CA ALA A 147 6.66 7.37 -17.39
C ALA A 147 6.02 8.47 -16.53
N PRO A 148 6.82 9.27 -15.79
CA PRO A 148 6.29 10.40 -15.01
C PRO A 148 5.63 11.40 -15.96
N THR A 149 4.33 11.64 -15.78
CA THR A 149 3.58 12.62 -16.58
C THR A 149 2.66 13.42 -15.67
N PRO A 150 2.49 14.74 -15.90
CA PRO A 150 1.61 15.57 -15.08
C PRO A 150 0.13 15.22 -15.23
N HIS A 151 -0.24 14.45 -16.26
CA HIS A 151 -1.62 14.08 -16.55
C HIS A 151 -1.93 12.64 -16.11
N LEU A 152 -3.18 12.44 -15.71
CA LEU A 152 -3.73 11.11 -15.43
C LEU A 152 -3.75 10.29 -16.73
N ARG A 153 -3.22 9.06 -16.68
CA ARG A 153 -3.11 8.21 -17.86
C ARG A 153 -3.57 6.80 -17.55
N LEU A 154 -4.58 6.33 -18.28
CA LEU A 154 -5.02 4.95 -18.23
C LEU A 154 -4.40 4.19 -19.40
N SER A 155 -3.34 3.42 -19.15
CA SER A 155 -2.77 2.55 -20.19
C SER A 155 -3.61 1.28 -20.33
N ALA A 156 -3.71 0.74 -21.55
CA ALA A 156 -4.38 -0.53 -21.79
C ALA A 156 -3.72 -1.68 -20.98
N HIS A 157 -2.40 -1.59 -20.77
CA HIS A 157 -1.63 -2.52 -19.95
C HIS A 157 -1.96 -2.40 -18.46
N ALA A 158 -2.09 -1.18 -17.92
CA ALA A 158 -2.52 -0.94 -16.54
C ALA A 158 -3.93 -1.50 -16.30
N ARG A 159 -4.84 -1.33 -17.26
CA ARG A 159 -6.19 -1.93 -17.22
C ARG A 159 -6.13 -3.45 -17.23
N ASN A 160 -5.45 -4.04 -18.19
CA ASN A 160 -5.38 -5.49 -18.33
C ASN A 160 -4.66 -6.14 -17.14
N GLY A 161 -3.60 -5.51 -16.61
CA GLY A 161 -2.90 -5.98 -15.41
C GLY A 161 -3.72 -5.80 -14.13
N ALA A 162 -4.61 -4.81 -14.04
CA ALA A 162 -5.55 -4.72 -12.93
C ALA A 162 -6.62 -5.81 -12.99
N LEU A 163 -7.16 -6.09 -14.18
CA LEU A 163 -8.11 -7.18 -14.41
C LEU A 163 -7.51 -8.55 -14.11
N ALA A 164 -6.30 -8.82 -14.60
CA ALA A 164 -5.60 -10.08 -14.33
C ALA A 164 -5.42 -10.31 -12.81
N ARG A 165 -4.93 -9.30 -12.08
CA ARG A 165 -4.79 -9.36 -10.62
C ARG A 165 -6.12 -9.54 -9.90
N ALA A 166 -7.19 -8.90 -10.39
CA ALA A 166 -8.53 -9.07 -9.82
C ALA A 166 -9.01 -10.53 -9.92
N VAL A 167 -8.82 -11.14 -11.09
CA VAL A 167 -9.19 -12.53 -11.35
C VAL A 167 -8.33 -13.49 -10.52
N GLU A 168 -7.01 -13.31 -10.52
CA GLU A 168 -6.06 -14.16 -9.79
C GLU A 168 -6.32 -14.15 -8.28
N ILE A 169 -6.44 -12.94 -7.70
CA ILE A 169 -6.63 -12.79 -6.25
C ILE A 169 -8.04 -13.22 -5.85
N GLY A 170 -9.04 -12.98 -6.71
CA GLY A 170 -10.38 -13.47 -6.48
C GLY A 170 -10.48 -14.99 -6.52
N ALA A 171 -9.80 -15.63 -7.49
CA ALA A 171 -9.68 -17.08 -7.57
C ALA A 171 -8.96 -17.65 -6.35
N ALA A 172 -7.85 -17.06 -5.91
CA ALA A 172 -7.15 -17.45 -4.69
C ALA A 172 -8.09 -17.42 -3.48
N GLY A 173 -8.85 -16.33 -3.30
CA GLY A 173 -9.75 -16.16 -2.17
C GLY A 173 -10.88 -17.19 -2.17
N ALA A 174 -11.44 -17.49 -3.35
CA ALA A 174 -12.46 -18.51 -3.51
C ALA A 174 -11.93 -19.91 -3.19
N ILE A 175 -10.73 -20.26 -3.71
CA ILE A 175 -10.08 -21.56 -3.46
C ILE A 175 -9.76 -21.72 -1.97
N THR A 176 -9.13 -20.71 -1.34
CA THR A 176 -8.81 -20.75 0.09
C THR A 176 -10.08 -20.93 0.93
N GLY A 177 -11.14 -20.19 0.64
CA GLY A 177 -12.38 -20.31 1.40
C GLY A 177 -13.11 -21.64 1.18
N TRP A 178 -12.94 -22.26 0.00
CA TRP A 178 -13.45 -23.61 -0.26
C TRP A 178 -12.70 -24.67 0.55
N ILE A 179 -11.37 -24.57 0.62
CA ILE A 179 -10.51 -25.48 1.40
C ILE A 179 -10.81 -25.39 2.91
N GLU A 180 -11.00 -24.18 3.44
CA GLU A 180 -11.33 -23.96 4.86
C GLU A 180 -12.81 -24.28 5.22
N GLY A 181 -13.58 -24.88 4.29
CA GLY A 181 -14.93 -25.36 4.55
C GLY A 181 -16.00 -24.27 4.68
N ARG A 182 -15.69 -23.00 4.40
CA ARG A 182 -16.61 -21.85 4.54
C ARG A 182 -17.33 -21.51 3.24
N ARG A 183 -17.89 -22.52 2.56
CA ARG A 183 -18.35 -22.47 1.15
C ARG A 183 -19.20 -21.25 0.76
N GLY A 184 -20.14 -20.80 1.60
CA GLY A 184 -20.99 -19.64 1.32
C GLY A 184 -20.29 -18.28 1.45
N HIS A 185 -19.39 -18.12 2.42
CA HIS A 185 -18.63 -16.88 2.63
C HIS A 185 -17.36 -16.80 1.77
N ALA A 186 -16.87 -17.95 1.32
CA ALA A 186 -15.67 -18.11 0.51
C ALA A 186 -15.75 -17.47 -0.88
N ALA A 187 -16.81 -17.77 -1.63
CA ALA A 187 -17.01 -17.23 -2.98
C ALA A 187 -17.30 -15.72 -2.93
N GLY A 188 -18.11 -15.29 -1.97
CA GLY A 188 -18.40 -13.87 -1.75
C GLY A 188 -17.16 -13.06 -1.38
N PHE A 189 -16.29 -13.60 -0.52
CA PHE A 189 -15.02 -12.96 -0.19
C PHE A 189 -14.09 -12.90 -1.40
N GLY A 190 -13.90 -14.01 -2.12
CA GLY A 190 -13.06 -14.06 -3.33
C GLY A 190 -13.49 -13.03 -4.37
N MET A 191 -14.78 -12.96 -4.69
CA MET A 191 -15.29 -11.94 -5.61
C MET A 191 -15.07 -10.52 -5.08
N ALA A 192 -15.37 -10.27 -3.81
CA ALA A 192 -15.20 -8.94 -3.22
C ALA A 192 -13.73 -8.49 -3.24
N ILE A 193 -12.79 -9.35 -2.82
CA ILE A 193 -11.37 -9.00 -2.78
C ILE A 193 -10.79 -8.86 -4.17
N GLY A 194 -11.18 -9.71 -5.12
CA GLY A 194 -10.81 -9.55 -6.52
C GLY A 194 -11.25 -8.20 -7.09
N LEU A 195 -12.53 -7.83 -6.91
CA LEU A 195 -13.08 -6.56 -7.38
C LEU A 195 -12.37 -5.35 -6.75
N VAL A 196 -12.19 -5.37 -5.43
CA VAL A 196 -11.54 -4.26 -4.71
C VAL A 196 -10.09 -4.11 -5.13
N VAL A 197 -9.34 -5.21 -5.26
CA VAL A 197 -7.94 -5.15 -5.73
C VAL A 197 -7.89 -4.65 -7.17
N GLY A 198 -8.80 -5.09 -8.04
CA GLY A 198 -8.89 -4.60 -9.42
C GLY A 198 -9.16 -3.10 -9.48
N LEU A 199 -10.15 -2.62 -8.73
CA LEU A 199 -10.53 -1.20 -8.68
C LEU A 199 -9.39 -0.33 -8.14
N ILE A 200 -8.82 -0.70 -6.99
CA ILE A 200 -7.69 0.04 -6.41
C ILE A 200 -6.48 -0.03 -7.34
N GLY A 201 -6.23 -1.17 -7.97
CA GLY A 201 -5.17 -1.35 -8.96
C GLY A 201 -5.32 -0.43 -10.16
N LEU A 202 -6.55 -0.20 -10.64
CA LEU A 202 -6.85 0.78 -11.68
C LEU A 202 -6.61 2.21 -11.20
N VAL A 203 -7.14 2.58 -10.03
CA VAL A 203 -6.96 3.91 -9.43
C VAL A 203 -5.47 4.23 -9.29
N VAL A 204 -4.70 3.32 -8.71
CA VAL A 204 -3.25 3.46 -8.58
C VAL A 204 -2.59 3.56 -9.95
N GLY A 205 -2.99 2.75 -10.93
CA GLY A 205 -2.45 2.83 -12.29
C GLY A 205 -2.69 4.19 -12.97
N VAL A 206 -3.84 4.82 -12.73
CA VAL A 206 -4.20 6.14 -13.29
C VAL A 206 -3.49 7.28 -12.57
N VAL A 207 -3.38 7.20 -11.25
CA VAL A 207 -2.87 8.26 -10.38
C VAL A 207 -1.34 8.23 -10.28
N SER A 208 -0.72 7.04 -10.40
CA SER A 208 0.72 6.85 -10.23
C SER A 208 1.57 7.78 -11.10
N PRO A 209 1.32 7.98 -12.41
CA PRO A 209 2.15 8.88 -13.22
C PRO A 209 2.17 10.34 -12.70
N ALA A 210 1.02 10.84 -12.26
CA ALA A 210 0.87 12.19 -11.73
C ALA A 210 1.51 12.33 -10.34
N VAL A 211 1.39 11.30 -9.49
CA VAL A 211 2.07 11.24 -8.18
C VAL A 211 3.58 11.24 -8.37
N GLU A 212 4.10 10.40 -9.26
CA GLU A 212 5.53 10.33 -9.56
C GLU A 212 6.06 11.66 -10.09
N TRP A 213 5.36 12.29 -11.04
CA TRP A 213 5.73 13.61 -11.54
C TRP A 213 5.76 14.65 -10.42
N ARG A 214 4.77 14.63 -9.52
CA ARG A 214 4.73 15.56 -8.39
C ARG A 214 5.91 15.33 -7.46
N ILE A 215 6.22 14.08 -7.11
CA ILE A 215 7.34 13.72 -6.24
C ILE A 215 8.68 14.18 -6.81
N GLU A 216 8.87 14.07 -8.13
CA GLU A 216 10.10 14.53 -8.79
C GLU A 216 10.24 16.07 -8.86
N ASN A 217 9.13 16.80 -8.78
CA ASN A 217 9.08 18.26 -8.88
C ASN A 217 8.70 18.95 -7.55
N LEU A 218 8.76 18.25 -6.42
CA LEU A 218 8.41 18.82 -5.12
C LEU A 218 9.49 19.83 -4.67
N PRO A 219 9.13 21.09 -4.38
CA PRO A 219 10.08 22.06 -3.82
C PRO A 219 10.45 21.68 -2.39
N GLU A 220 11.69 21.92 -2.00
CA GLU A 220 12.25 21.55 -0.68
C GLU A 220 11.40 22.11 0.48
N ARG A 221 10.93 23.35 0.36
CA ARG A 221 10.06 24.00 1.35
C ARG A 221 8.74 23.25 1.61
N ALA A 222 8.19 22.57 0.59
CA ALA A 222 6.97 21.80 0.76
C ALA A 222 7.20 20.50 1.55
N LEU A 223 8.42 19.97 1.52
CA LEU A 223 8.80 18.77 2.26
C LEU A 223 8.95 19.08 3.75
N ALA A 224 9.59 20.20 4.08
CA ALA A 224 9.64 20.71 5.45
C ALA A 224 8.22 20.92 6.00
N ALA A 225 7.35 21.59 5.24
CA ALA A 225 5.96 21.83 5.63
C ALA A 225 5.17 20.53 5.84
N LEU A 226 5.34 19.53 4.96
CA LEU A 226 4.73 18.20 5.13
C LEU A 226 5.24 17.48 6.38
N GLY A 227 6.54 17.51 6.64
CA GLY A 227 7.13 16.93 7.84
C GLY A 227 6.57 17.55 9.11
N PHE A 228 6.51 18.88 9.19
CA PHE A 228 5.89 19.60 10.29
C PHE A 228 4.40 19.25 10.46
N ALA A 229 3.63 19.21 9.36
CA ALA A 229 2.22 18.87 9.41
C ALA A 229 1.99 17.45 9.92
N LEU A 230 2.84 16.48 9.53
CA LEU A 230 2.79 15.10 10.00
C LEU A 230 3.09 14.98 11.50
N ILE A 231 4.13 15.66 11.99
CA ILE A 231 4.43 15.68 13.43
C ILE A 231 3.29 16.35 14.22
N ALA A 232 2.75 17.46 13.73
CA ALA A 232 1.63 18.13 14.37
C ALA A 232 0.39 17.23 14.43
N LEU A 233 0.09 16.51 13.34
CA LEU A 233 -0.99 15.52 13.30
C LEU A 233 -0.74 14.35 14.27
N GLY A 234 0.50 13.87 14.34
CA GLY A 234 0.89 12.81 15.25
C GLY A 234 0.69 13.18 16.71
N LEU A 235 1.10 14.40 17.06
CA LEU A 235 0.91 14.99 18.38
C LEU A 235 -0.57 15.19 18.73
N ILE A 236 -1.42 15.58 17.77
CA ILE A 236 -2.88 15.65 17.96
C ILE A 236 -3.46 14.26 18.26
N PHE A 237 -3.09 13.23 17.49
CA PHE A 237 -3.59 11.88 17.71
C PHE A 237 -3.16 11.30 19.06
N GLN A 238 -1.91 11.52 19.46
CA GLN A 238 -1.43 11.12 20.78
C GLN A 238 -2.13 11.91 21.90
N SER A 239 -2.37 13.21 21.71
CA SER A 239 -3.06 14.05 22.69
C SER A 239 -4.49 13.56 22.96
N VAL A 240 -5.21 13.07 21.95
CA VAL A 240 -6.53 12.45 22.13
C VAL A 240 -6.44 11.21 23.04
N GLN A 241 -5.39 10.39 22.88
CA GLN A 241 -5.15 9.25 23.77
C GLN A 241 -4.88 9.70 25.22
N TYR A 242 -4.04 10.73 25.43
CA TYR A 242 -3.73 11.21 26.78
C TYR A 242 -4.93 11.88 27.45
N VAL A 243 -5.66 12.76 26.76
CA VAL A 243 -6.81 13.48 27.31
C VAL A 243 -7.91 12.51 27.74
N THR A 244 -8.19 11.49 26.93
CA THR A 244 -9.22 10.49 27.25
C THR A 244 -8.83 9.61 28.43
N VAL A 245 -7.55 9.27 28.60
CA VAL A 245 -7.05 8.57 29.79
C VAL A 245 -7.14 9.44 31.04
N ILE A 246 -6.85 10.73 30.93
CA ILE A 246 -6.88 11.68 32.06
C ILE A 246 -8.32 12.02 32.47
N VAL A 247 -9.21 12.29 31.52
CA VAL A 247 -10.64 12.65 31.76
C VAL A 247 -11.50 11.43 32.06
N GLY A 248 -11.07 10.23 31.64
CA GLY A 248 -11.75 8.97 31.89
C GLY A 248 -11.43 8.30 33.23
N ARG A 249 -10.48 8.85 34.00
CA ARG A 249 -10.26 8.55 35.42
C ARG A 249 -11.13 9.45 36.29
#